data_AF-A0A973GN73-F1
#
_entry.id   AF-A0A973GN73-F1
#
_cell.length_a   1.000
_cell.length_b   1.000
_cell.length_c   1.000
_cell.angle_alpha   90.00
_cell.angle_beta   90.00
_cell.angle_gamma   90.00
#
_symmetry.space_group_name_H-M   'P 1'
#
loop_
_entity.id
_entity.type
_entity.pdbx_description
1 polymer ?
#
loop_
_entity_poly.entity_id
_entity_poly.type
_entity_poly.pdbx_seq_one_letter_code
_entity_poly.pdbx_strand_id
1 'polypeptide(L)'
;MKSVAALLGIGLLVIVGKAAYGADNPAGEAQSLFEKKCSACHSTSRTTSQKKTAREWERTVLRMKNGYGAPMSDEEARAVIDYLAKNHGE
;
A
#
# COMPACT_ATOMS: atom_id res chain seq x y z
N MET A 1 -36.27 51.65 -7.61
CA MET A 1 -36.09 50.28 -7.09
C MET A 1 -36.28 49.32 -8.26
N LYS A 2 -35.22 48.64 -8.69
CA LYS A 2 -35.12 47.30 -9.34
C LYS A 2 -33.73 47.25 -9.99
N SER A 3 -32.75 46.86 -9.18
CA SER A 3 -31.34 46.70 -9.54
C SER A 3 -31.18 45.58 -10.57
N VAL A 4 -30.39 45.80 -11.62
CA VAL A 4 -29.80 44.73 -12.42
C VAL A 4 -28.31 44.75 -12.15
N ALA A 5 -27.87 43.70 -11.47
CA ALA A 5 -26.52 43.54 -10.96
C ALA A 5 -25.50 43.47 -12.10
N ALA A 6 -24.44 44.25 -11.96
CA ALA A 6 -23.28 44.22 -12.84
C ALA A 6 -22.62 42.84 -12.80
N LEU A 7 -22.50 42.24 -13.98
CA LEU A 7 -21.69 41.07 -14.26
C LEU A 7 -20.21 41.43 -14.03
N LEU A 8 -19.73 41.20 -12.81
CA LEU A 8 -18.31 41.01 -12.53
C LEU A 8 -18.15 39.63 -11.93
N GLY A 9 -18.37 38.62 -12.78
CA GLY A 9 -17.97 37.26 -12.51
C GLY A 9 -16.44 37.17 -12.54
N ILE A 10 -15.79 37.58 -11.45
CA ILE A 10 -14.43 37.14 -11.15
C ILE A 10 -14.60 35.67 -10.77
N GLY A 11 -14.50 34.81 -11.78
CA GLY A 11 -14.37 33.38 -11.58
C GLY A 11 -13.15 33.14 -10.70
N LEU A 12 -13.38 32.83 -9.43
CA LEU A 12 -12.37 32.23 -8.60
C LEU A 12 -12.07 30.87 -9.23
N LEU A 13 -11.06 30.84 -10.08
CA LEU A 13 -10.38 29.62 -10.52
C LEU A 13 -9.87 28.96 -9.25
N VAL A 14 -10.71 28.13 -8.65
CA VAL A 14 -10.25 27.07 -7.76
C VAL A 14 -9.47 26.14 -8.68
N ILE A 15 -8.19 26.44 -8.83
CA ILE A 15 -7.17 25.45 -9.14
C ILE A 15 -7.30 24.37 -8.07
N VAL A 16 -8.18 23.40 -8.33
CA VAL A 16 -8.12 22.10 -7.67
C VAL A 16 -6.80 21.53 -8.16
N GLY A 17 -5.73 21.82 -7.40
CA GLY A 17 -4.45 21.17 -7.61
C GLY A 17 -4.73 19.68 -7.60
N LYS A 18 -4.41 19.01 -8.71
CA LYS A 18 -4.28 17.56 -8.68
C LYS A 18 -3.28 17.25 -7.58
N ALA A 19 -3.78 16.77 -6.44
CA ALA A 19 -2.95 16.02 -5.53
C ALA A 19 -2.47 14.82 -6.35
N ALA A 20 -1.26 14.91 -6.89
CA ALA A 20 -0.53 13.77 -7.39
C ALA A 20 -0.16 12.92 -6.17
N TYR A 21 -1.15 12.23 -5.60
CA TYR A 21 -0.91 11.13 -4.69
C TYR A 21 -0.26 10.03 -5.52
N GLY A 22 1.05 9.91 -5.36
CA GLY A 22 1.83 8.74 -5.77
C GLY A 22 1.95 8.54 -7.27
N ALA A 23 2.99 9.13 -7.86
CA ALA A 23 3.51 8.63 -9.12
C ALA A 23 4.05 7.20 -8.91
N ASP A 24 3.45 6.23 -9.60
CA ASP A 24 4.04 5.01 -10.15
C ASP A 24 5.25 4.41 -9.40
N ASN A 25 5.09 4.05 -8.12
CA ASN A 25 6.10 3.30 -7.38
C ASN A 25 5.55 1.96 -6.87
N PRO A 26 5.53 0.92 -7.72
CA PRO A 26 5.07 -0.41 -7.33
C PRO A 26 5.82 -0.98 -6.11
N ALA A 27 7.09 -0.60 -5.92
CA ALA A 27 7.87 -1.06 -4.77
C ALA A 27 7.40 -0.40 -3.46
N GLY A 28 7.09 0.90 -3.50
CA GLY A 28 6.53 1.63 -2.35
C GLY A 28 5.13 1.13 -1.98
N GLU A 29 4.33 0.75 -2.97
CA GLU A 29 3.02 0.13 -2.76
C GLU A 29 3.15 -1.24 -2.09
N ALA A 30 4.09 -2.08 -2.54
CA ALA A 30 4.31 -3.40 -1.97
C ALA A 30 4.85 -3.34 -0.53
N GLN A 31 5.76 -2.40 -0.23
CA GLN A 31 6.22 -2.15 1.15
C GLN A 31 5.06 -1.71 2.04
N SER A 32 4.26 -0.74 1.60
CA SER A 32 3.11 -0.25 2.37
C SER A 32 2.08 -1.35 2.62
N LEU A 33 1.86 -2.21 1.61
CA LEU A 33 1.01 -3.39 1.75
C LEU A 33 1.58 -4.38 2.77
N PHE A 34 2.87 -4.69 2.71
CA PHE A 34 3.54 -5.54 3.69
C PHE A 34 3.36 -4.98 5.11
N GLU A 35 3.65 -3.70 5.32
CA GLU A 35 3.51 -3.05 6.62
C GLU A 35 2.07 -3.10 7.12
N LYS A 36 1.10 -2.74 6.28
CA LYS A 36 -0.32 -2.74 6.63
C LYS A 36 -0.83 -4.14 7.00
N LYS A 37 -0.45 -5.18 6.24
CA LYS A 37 -0.98 -6.53 6.44
C LYS A 37 -0.25 -7.30 7.53
N CYS A 38 1.08 -7.20 7.59
CA CYS A 38 1.89 -8.01 8.48
C CYS A 38 2.04 -7.41 9.89
N SER A 39 1.71 -6.13 10.08
CA SER A 39 1.64 -5.52 11.41
C SER A 39 0.30 -5.72 12.13
N ALA A 40 -0.70 -6.28 11.46
CA ALA A 40 -2.07 -6.40 12.00
C ALA A 40 -2.17 -7.27 13.27
N CYS A 41 -1.22 -8.18 13.50
CA CYS A 41 -1.26 -9.10 14.65
C CYS A 41 0.02 -9.09 15.51
N HIS A 42 1.16 -8.71 14.95
CA HIS A 42 2.45 -8.66 15.66
C HIS A 42 3.43 -7.72 14.95
N SER A 43 4.56 -7.39 15.60
CA SER A 43 5.60 -6.57 14.97
C SER A 43 6.15 -7.22 13.69
N THR A 44 6.43 -6.39 12.68
CA THR A 44 7.07 -6.79 11.42
C THR A 44 8.54 -7.13 11.58
N SER A 45 9.16 -6.79 12.72
CA SER A 45 10.56 -7.11 13.01
C SER A 45 10.87 -8.61 12.94
N ARG A 46 9.89 -9.46 13.31
CA ARG A 46 9.99 -10.93 13.19
C ARG A 46 10.17 -11.40 11.75
N THR A 47 9.66 -10.63 10.79
CA THR A 47 9.80 -10.90 9.37
C THR A 47 11.07 -10.25 8.84
N THR A 48 11.29 -8.97 9.12
CA THR A 48 12.41 -8.22 8.53
C THR A 48 13.78 -8.62 9.10
N SER A 49 13.83 -9.28 10.26
CA SER A 49 15.07 -9.85 10.82
C SER A 49 15.53 -11.15 10.15
N GLN A 50 14.70 -11.73 9.29
CA GLN A 50 14.98 -13.02 8.65
C GLN A 50 15.46 -12.82 7.22
N LYS A 51 16.31 -13.74 6.75
CA LYS A 51 16.64 -13.94 5.35
C LYS A 51 16.20 -15.33 4.95
N LYS A 52 15.45 -15.45 3.85
CA LYS A 52 14.86 -16.73 3.41
C LYS A 52 14.74 -16.77 1.89
N THR A 53 14.80 -17.96 1.29
CA THR A 53 14.48 -18.10 -0.15
C THR A 53 13.03 -17.69 -0.45
N ALA A 54 12.73 -17.38 -1.72
CA ALA A 54 11.38 -17.06 -2.18
C ALA A 54 10.34 -18.13 -1.77
N ARG A 55 10.69 -19.42 -1.90
CA ARG A 55 9.81 -20.54 -1.52
C ARG A 55 9.55 -20.58 -0.01
N GLU A 56 10.54 -20.20 0.80
CA GLU A 56 10.35 -20.11 2.25
C GLU A 56 9.46 -18.93 2.64
N TRP A 57 9.57 -17.81 1.94
CA TRP A 57 8.69 -16.67 2.12
C TRP A 57 7.26 -16.97 1.75
N GLU A 58 7.03 -17.64 0.62
CA GLU A 58 5.72 -18.14 0.22
C GLU A 58 5.08 -18.99 1.33
N ARG A 59 5.80 -20.00 1.85
CA ARG A 59 5.30 -20.82 2.96
C ARG A 59 4.93 -19.99 4.20
N THR A 60 5.74 -18.97 4.51
CA THR A 60 5.52 -18.11 5.67
C THR A 60 4.27 -17.26 5.50
N VAL A 61 4.11 -16.58 4.36
CA VAL A 61 2.96 -15.71 4.07
C VAL A 61 1.67 -16.53 3.99
N LEU A 62 1.69 -17.68 3.31
CA LEU A 62 0.53 -18.56 3.22
C LEU A 62 0.14 -19.15 4.58
N ARG A 63 1.11 -19.44 5.45
CA ARG A 63 0.82 -19.83 6.84
C ARG A 63 0.15 -18.70 7.63
N MET A 64 0.61 -17.45 7.49
CA MET A 64 -0.02 -16.30 8.16
C MET A 64 -1.44 -16.05 7.65
N LYS A 65 -1.64 -16.10 6.33
CA LYS A 65 -2.95 -15.93 5.70
C LYS A 65 -3.91 -17.05 6.09
N ASN A 66 -3.57 -18.30 5.79
CA ASN A 66 -4.51 -19.42 5.86
C ASN A 66 -4.58 -20.06 7.26
N GLY A 67 -3.46 -20.06 7.99
CA GLY A 67 -3.39 -20.66 9.33
C GLY A 67 -3.75 -19.70 10.45
N TYR A 68 -3.38 -18.42 10.32
CA TYR A 68 -3.61 -17.40 11.35
C TYR A 68 -4.65 -16.34 10.95
N GLY A 69 -5.19 -16.40 9.73
CA GLY A 69 -6.27 -15.51 9.29
C GLY A 69 -5.83 -14.08 8.97
N ALA A 70 -4.57 -13.85 8.58
CA ALA A 70 -4.12 -12.52 8.19
C ALA A 70 -5.00 -11.97 7.03
N PRO A 71 -5.58 -10.75 7.16
CA PRO A 71 -6.63 -10.26 6.28
C PRO A 71 -6.08 -9.76 4.94
N MET A 72 -5.75 -10.67 4.03
CA MET A 72 -5.22 -10.36 2.70
C MET A 72 -5.77 -11.27 1.60
N SER A 73 -5.95 -10.73 0.39
CA SER A 73 -6.32 -11.50 -0.80
C SER A 73 -5.16 -12.38 -1.31
N ASP A 74 -5.39 -13.20 -2.33
CA ASP A 74 -4.31 -13.98 -2.96
C ASP A 74 -3.34 -13.08 -3.74
N GLU A 75 -3.84 -12.04 -4.38
CA GLU A 75 -3.07 -11.01 -5.08
C GLU A 75 -2.15 -10.26 -4.10
N GLU A 76 -2.72 -9.82 -2.97
CA GLU A 76 -1.97 -9.13 -1.93
C GLU A 76 -0.90 -10.05 -1.32
N ALA A 77 -1.22 -11.33 -1.11
CA ALA A 77 -0.24 -12.31 -0.62
C ALA A 77 0.92 -12.49 -1.60
N ARG A 78 0.66 -12.60 -2.91
CA ARG A 78 1.71 -12.68 -3.94
C ARG A 78 2.60 -11.44 -3.93
N ALA A 79 2.02 -10.25 -3.88
CA ALA A 79 2.78 -9.00 -3.83
C ALA A 79 3.69 -8.91 -2.58
N VAL A 80 3.19 -9.37 -1.42
CA VAL A 80 4.00 -9.44 -0.20
C VAL A 80 5.10 -10.48 -0.31
N ILE A 81 4.86 -11.64 -0.91
CA ILE A 81 5.88 -12.68 -1.14
C ILE A 81 7.00 -12.12 -2.02
N ASP A 82 6.66 -11.46 -3.13
CA ASP A 82 7.62 -10.86 -4.05
C ASP A 82 8.44 -9.76 -3.36
N TYR A 83 7.80 -8.91 -2.56
CA TYR A 83 8.48 -7.91 -1.76
C TYR A 83 9.46 -8.54 -0.77
N LEU A 84 9.05 -9.58 -0.03
CA LEU A 84 9.90 -10.25 0.95
C LEU A 84 11.05 -11.00 0.28
N ALA A 85 10.82 -11.69 -0.83
CA ALA A 85 11.86 -12.36 -1.59
C ALA A 85 12.89 -11.36 -2.14
N LYS A 86 12.45 -10.19 -2.63
CA LYS A 86 13.33 -9.16 -3.17
C LYS A 86 14.19 -8.47 -2.11
N ASN A 87 13.61 -8.16 -0.94
CA ASN A 87 14.27 -7.31 0.07
C ASN A 87 14.86 -8.12 1.24
N HIS A 88 14.29 -9.29 1.51
CA HIS A 88 14.65 -10.21 2.60
C HIS A 88 14.98 -11.61 2.07
N GLY A 89 15.38 -11.73 0.80
CA GLY A 89 15.91 -12.95 0.18
C GLY A 89 17.32 -13.31 0.67
N GLU A 90 17.63 -14.61 0.66
CA GLU A 90 18.99 -15.16 0.75
C GLU A 90 19.53 -15.56 -0.63
#